data_AF-A0A1V5YGX5-F1
#
_entry.id   AF-A0A1V5YGX5-F1
#
_cell.length_a   1.000
_cell.length_b   1.000
_cell.length_c   1.000
_cell.angle_alpha   90.00
_cell.angle_beta   90.00
_cell.angle_gamma   90.00
#
_symmetry.space_group_name_H-M   'P 1'
#
loop_
_entity.id
_entity.type
_entity.pdbx_description
1 polymer ?
#
loop_
_entity_poly.entity_id
_entity_poly.type
_entity_poly.pdbx_seq_one_letter_code
_entity_poly.pdbx_strand_id
1 'polypeptide(L)'
;MAATDNGLLARESPWREMGAERDPARTGFTVVHNYAHYFWRPYLGNAAFSLWELLVSFCYGNKDTAFPSLSHLARMLTNSDQSRGRVKGRKGQANRPGPLARLRAEHLIATGPGDPGPRTRYVFRVARELPLLRPEQVATLSLALQRDHQRWLERYGISAADYQRAYQLTLPTPEGDAPAPTPATALAPDDSPPGVPASAAGAPALPNKTDELPLHKQWWLNTQEELKAQLLPGVYRATVEQTHADSFEDGVLTLRCRAPLVLELMQYRLRNVVLRELTYSSRGAIRDVRFV
;
A
#
# COMPACT_ATOMS: atom_id res chain seq x y z
N MET A 1 -4.06 -42.05 30.37
CA MET A 1 -4.85 -40.80 30.45
C MET A 1 -4.39 -39.87 29.34
N ALA A 2 -5.11 -39.85 28.22
CA ALA A 2 -4.79 -38.97 27.09
C ALA A 2 -5.57 -37.67 27.29
N ALA A 3 -4.87 -36.57 27.59
CA ALA A 3 -5.45 -35.24 27.51
C ALA A 3 -5.67 -34.92 26.03
N THR A 4 -6.93 -34.93 25.61
CA THR A 4 -7.39 -34.47 24.30
C THR A 4 -7.26 -32.95 24.26
N ASP A 5 -6.06 -32.48 23.92
CA ASP A 5 -5.68 -31.07 23.82
C ASP A 5 -6.23 -30.44 22.52
N ASN A 6 -7.56 -30.44 22.36
CA ASN A 6 -8.27 -29.80 21.24
C ASN A 6 -8.87 -28.43 21.62
N GLY A 7 -8.52 -27.91 22.81
CA GLY A 7 -9.10 -26.67 23.34
C GLY A 7 -8.80 -25.42 22.50
N LEU A 8 -7.70 -25.39 21.75
CA LEU A 8 -7.34 -24.28 20.87
C LEU A 8 -8.13 -24.26 19.55
N LEU A 9 -8.48 -25.43 19.01
CA LEU A 9 -9.25 -25.53 17.76
C LEU A 9 -10.75 -25.30 17.98
N ALA A 10 -11.25 -25.59 19.19
CA ALA A 10 -12.65 -25.43 19.56
C ALA A 10 -12.98 -24.06 20.17
N ARG A 11 -11.98 -23.25 20.54
CA ARG A 11 -12.20 -21.92 21.11
C ARG A 11 -12.52 -20.91 20.01
N GLU A 12 -13.75 -20.43 20.01
CA GLU A 12 -14.14 -19.30 19.19
C GLU A 12 -13.36 -18.04 19.62
N SER A 13 -13.14 -17.11 18.67
CA SER A 13 -12.45 -15.84 18.96
C SER A 13 -13.20 -15.09 20.07
N PRO A 14 -12.52 -14.62 21.14
CA PRO A 14 -13.16 -13.89 22.23
C PRO A 14 -13.79 -12.56 21.75
N TRP A 15 -13.44 -12.12 20.53
CA TRP A 15 -13.95 -10.91 19.93
C TRP A 15 -15.24 -11.13 19.12
N ARG A 16 -15.72 -12.37 18.96
CA ARG A 16 -16.99 -12.66 18.25
C ARG A 16 -18.21 -12.00 18.88
N GLU A 17 -18.23 -11.87 20.21
CA GLU A 17 -19.33 -11.22 20.93
C GLU A 17 -19.51 -9.75 20.54
N MET A 18 -18.44 -9.10 20.06
CA MET A 18 -18.47 -7.73 19.55
C MET A 18 -18.93 -7.64 18.07
N GLY A 19 -19.25 -8.77 17.44
CA GLY A 19 -19.58 -8.90 16.02
C GLY A 19 -18.35 -9.22 15.16
N ALA A 20 -18.51 -10.11 14.18
CA ALA A 20 -17.40 -10.60 13.34
C ALA A 20 -16.65 -9.49 12.57
N GLU A 21 -17.32 -8.38 12.28
CA GLU A 21 -16.74 -7.19 11.63
C GLU A 21 -15.80 -6.38 12.55
N ARG A 22 -15.89 -6.60 13.87
CA ARG A 22 -15.07 -5.90 14.88
C ARG A 22 -13.93 -6.73 15.41
N ASP A 23 -13.77 -7.97 14.94
CA ASP A 23 -12.65 -8.82 15.31
C ASP A 23 -11.37 -8.36 14.56
N PRO A 24 -10.41 -7.72 15.23
CA PRO A 24 -9.21 -7.23 14.57
C PRO A 24 -8.35 -8.37 14.02
N ALA A 25 -8.46 -9.58 14.58
CA ALA A 25 -7.70 -10.75 14.13
C ALA A 25 -8.28 -11.39 12.85
N ARG A 26 -9.51 -11.02 12.46
CA ARG A 26 -10.17 -11.51 11.24
C ARG A 26 -10.36 -10.41 10.19
N THR A 27 -9.83 -9.21 10.47
CA THR A 27 -9.94 -8.05 9.58
C THR A 27 -8.83 -8.07 8.54
N GLY A 28 -9.23 -8.14 7.26
CA GLY A 28 -8.32 -8.14 6.12
C GLY A 28 -7.64 -9.50 5.91
N PHE A 29 -7.72 -10.01 4.68
CA PHE A 29 -7.04 -11.25 4.29
C PHE A 29 -6.49 -11.14 2.88
N THR A 30 -5.46 -11.91 2.60
CA THR A 30 -4.92 -12.10 1.26
C THR A 30 -5.13 -13.54 0.84
N VAL A 31 -5.75 -13.75 -0.31
CA VAL A 31 -5.84 -15.07 -0.91
C VAL A 31 -4.54 -15.34 -1.66
N VAL A 32 -3.88 -16.43 -1.31
CA VAL A 32 -2.68 -16.91 -2.00
C VAL A 32 -2.99 -18.31 -2.54
N HIS A 33 -2.83 -18.50 -3.85
CA HIS A 33 -3.10 -19.80 -4.46
C HIS A 33 -2.08 -20.85 -4.02
N ASN A 34 -2.51 -22.10 -3.86
CA ASN A 34 -1.64 -23.22 -3.48
C ASN A 34 -0.42 -23.38 -4.39
N TYR A 35 -0.57 -23.08 -5.69
CA TYR A 35 0.53 -23.07 -6.65
C TYR A 35 1.69 -22.15 -6.20
N ALA A 36 1.37 -20.99 -5.65
CA ALA A 36 2.37 -20.05 -5.13
C ALA A 36 3.15 -20.67 -3.95
N HIS A 37 2.45 -21.30 -3.01
CA HIS A 37 3.10 -21.95 -1.87
C HIS A 37 3.95 -23.16 -2.28
N TYR A 38 3.50 -23.95 -3.25
CA TYR A 38 4.18 -25.18 -3.63
C TYR A 38 5.38 -24.96 -4.55
N PHE A 39 5.33 -23.96 -5.44
CA PHE A 39 6.34 -23.78 -6.47
C PHE A 39 7.05 -22.42 -6.42
N TRP A 40 6.32 -21.31 -6.24
CA TRP A 40 6.94 -19.99 -6.16
C TRP A 40 7.75 -19.80 -4.88
N ARG A 41 7.26 -20.27 -3.73
CA ARG A 41 7.99 -20.18 -2.47
C ARG A 41 9.35 -20.87 -2.49
N PRO A 42 9.49 -22.14 -2.93
CA PRO A 42 10.81 -22.76 -3.06
C PRO A 42 11.68 -22.11 -4.14
N TYR A 43 11.08 -21.65 -5.24
CA TYR A 43 11.80 -20.95 -6.30
C TYR A 43 12.42 -19.62 -5.82
N LEU A 44 11.61 -18.73 -5.24
CA LEU A 44 12.04 -17.42 -4.74
C LEU A 44 12.86 -17.51 -3.45
N GLY A 45 12.60 -18.54 -2.64
CA GLY A 45 13.07 -18.66 -1.28
C GLY A 45 12.18 -17.90 -0.29
N ASN A 46 12.17 -18.37 0.97
CA ASN A 46 11.24 -17.91 2.01
C ASN A 46 11.23 -16.39 2.20
N ALA A 47 12.39 -15.74 2.24
CA ALA A 47 12.47 -14.30 2.51
C ALA A 47 11.84 -13.44 1.40
N ALA A 48 12.06 -13.82 0.13
CA ALA A 48 11.47 -13.12 -1.01
C ALA A 48 9.97 -13.41 -1.12
N PHE A 49 9.56 -14.66 -0.91
CA PHE A 49 8.16 -15.05 -0.92
C PHE A 49 7.35 -14.34 0.19
N SER A 50 7.84 -14.33 1.44
CA SER A 50 7.17 -13.63 2.53
C SER A 50 7.14 -12.12 2.35
N LEU A 51 8.15 -11.53 1.70
CA LEU A 51 8.11 -10.12 1.32
C LEU A 51 7.00 -9.85 0.30
N TRP A 52 6.83 -10.72 -0.69
CA TRP A 52 5.74 -10.63 -1.66
C TRP A 52 4.37 -10.76 -0.98
N GLU A 53 4.17 -11.75 -0.10
CA GLU A 53 2.92 -11.91 0.66
C GLU A 53 2.55 -10.65 1.46
N LEU A 54 3.55 -10.06 2.13
CA LEU A 54 3.35 -8.79 2.85
C LEU A 54 3.00 -7.66 1.91
N LEU A 55 3.68 -7.54 0.76
CA LEU A 55 3.35 -6.50 -0.21
C LEU A 55 1.92 -6.64 -0.76
N VAL A 56 1.48 -7.87 -1.02
CA VAL A 56 0.09 -8.16 -1.43
C VAL A 56 -0.90 -7.77 -0.32
N SER A 57 -0.56 -7.94 0.96
CA SER A 57 -1.45 -7.51 2.06
C SER A 57 -1.57 -5.99 2.21
N PHE A 58 -0.63 -5.24 1.65
CA PHE A 58 -0.73 -3.78 1.51
C PHE A 58 -1.47 -3.33 0.24
N CYS A 59 -1.80 -4.24 -0.68
CA CYS A 59 -2.64 -3.96 -1.84
C CYS A 59 -4.12 -4.04 -1.44
N TYR A 60 -4.65 -2.95 -0.88
CA TYR A 60 -6.05 -2.88 -0.44
C TYR A 60 -7.04 -2.89 -1.61
N GLY A 61 -8.15 -3.63 -1.45
CA GLY A 61 -9.22 -3.70 -2.44
C GLY A 61 -8.79 -4.42 -3.72
N ASN A 62 -9.11 -3.85 -4.88
CA ASN A 62 -8.76 -4.39 -6.21
C ASN A 62 -7.49 -3.77 -6.82
N LYS A 63 -6.72 -3.01 -6.03
CA LYS A 63 -5.50 -2.36 -6.51
C LYS A 63 -4.33 -3.32 -6.48
N ASP A 64 -3.34 -3.04 -7.33
CA ASP A 64 -2.04 -3.71 -7.42
C ASP A 64 -0.92 -2.87 -6.79
N THR A 65 -1.24 -1.73 -6.22
CA THR A 65 -0.26 -0.76 -5.70
C THR A 65 -0.21 -0.79 -4.18
N ALA A 66 1.00 -0.78 -3.62
CA ALA A 66 1.28 -0.82 -2.20
C ALA A 66 2.25 0.29 -1.79
N PHE A 67 2.02 0.87 -0.61
CA PHE A 67 2.79 2.02 -0.08
C PHE A 67 3.51 1.80 1.27
N PRO A 68 3.95 0.58 1.64
CA PRO A 68 4.63 0.40 2.92
C PRO A 68 6.05 0.99 2.88
N SER A 69 6.49 1.55 4.01
CA SER A 69 7.90 1.93 4.14
C SER A 69 8.78 0.69 4.24
N LEU A 70 10.00 0.74 3.69
CA LEU A 70 10.95 -0.37 3.80
C LEU A 70 11.29 -0.74 5.25
N SER A 71 11.30 0.23 6.17
CA SER A 71 11.52 -0.05 7.60
C SER A 71 10.37 -0.85 8.19
N HIS A 72 9.13 -0.54 7.80
CA HIS A 72 7.95 -1.26 8.26
C HIS A 72 7.92 -2.69 7.74
N LEU A 73 8.20 -2.90 6.44
CA LEU A 73 8.34 -4.25 5.85
C LEU A 73 9.42 -5.06 6.54
N ALA A 74 10.59 -4.45 6.80
CA ALA A 74 11.69 -5.12 7.43
C ALA A 74 11.36 -5.54 8.88
N ARG A 75 10.65 -4.70 9.63
CA ARG A 75 10.16 -5.03 10.96
C ARG A 75 9.19 -6.20 10.94
N MET A 76 8.23 -6.21 10.01
CA MET A 76 7.27 -7.30 9.87
C MET A 76 7.95 -8.62 9.49
N LEU A 77 8.99 -8.59 8.64
CA LEU A 77 9.71 -9.79 8.22
C LEU A 77 10.65 -10.36 9.28
N THR A 78 11.22 -9.51 10.13
CA THR A 78 12.34 -9.93 10.99
C THR A 78 12.12 -9.69 12.48
N ASN A 79 10.97 -9.13 12.87
CA ASN A 79 10.68 -8.68 14.22
C ASN A 79 11.82 -7.81 14.81
N SER A 80 12.34 -6.86 14.02
CA SER A 80 13.48 -6.03 14.42
C SER A 80 13.45 -4.66 13.73
N ASP A 81 13.80 -3.61 14.45
CA ASP A 81 13.87 -2.24 13.94
C ASP A 81 15.10 -1.96 13.06
N GLN A 82 16.15 -2.80 13.12
CA GLN A 82 17.43 -2.59 12.43
C GLN A 82 17.61 -3.44 11.16
N SER A 83 16.53 -3.72 10.42
CA SER A 83 16.55 -4.75 9.37
C SER A 83 16.37 -4.24 7.93
N ARG A 84 16.45 -2.93 7.66
CA ARG A 84 16.36 -2.38 6.27
C ARG A 84 17.37 -3.05 5.32
N GLY A 85 18.54 -3.44 5.85
CA GLY A 85 19.57 -4.17 5.12
C GLY A 85 19.18 -5.58 4.69
N ARG A 86 18.28 -6.27 5.41
CA ARG A 86 17.80 -7.61 5.05
C ARG A 86 16.81 -7.60 3.90
N VAL A 87 15.98 -6.56 3.78
CA VAL A 87 15.06 -6.37 2.65
C VAL A 87 15.80 -5.92 1.39
N LYS A 88 16.77 -5.00 1.53
CA LYS A 88 17.59 -4.50 0.43
C LYS A 88 18.76 -5.42 0.04
N GLY A 89 19.12 -6.40 0.87
CA GLY A 89 20.26 -7.30 0.64
C GLY A 89 21.65 -6.72 0.95
N ARG A 90 21.77 -5.67 1.78
CA ARG A 90 23.04 -4.95 2.02
C ARG A 90 23.95 -5.53 3.13
N LYS A 91 23.57 -6.59 3.84
CA LYS A 91 24.42 -7.24 4.87
C LYS A 91 24.22 -8.76 4.89
N GLY A 92 25.07 -9.49 4.18
CA GLY A 92 25.18 -10.96 4.26
C GLY A 92 25.56 -11.59 2.92
N GLN A 93 26.66 -12.37 2.91
CA GLN A 93 27.31 -13.05 1.78
C GLN A 93 27.27 -12.28 0.45
N ALA A 94 28.39 -11.65 0.12
CA ALA A 94 28.66 -11.10 -1.21
C ALA A 94 28.17 -12.10 -2.28
N ASN A 95 27.38 -11.60 -3.24
CA ASN A 95 26.79 -12.29 -4.40
C ASN A 95 25.37 -12.87 -4.37
N ARG A 96 24.56 -12.77 -3.30
CA ARG A 96 23.12 -13.15 -3.41
C ARG A 96 22.19 -11.93 -3.46
N PRO A 97 21.31 -11.81 -4.47
CA PRO A 97 20.36 -10.70 -4.55
C PRO A 97 19.41 -10.74 -3.34
N GLY A 98 19.20 -9.58 -2.73
CA GLY A 98 18.25 -9.45 -1.62
C GLY A 98 16.80 -9.74 -2.05
N PRO A 99 15.89 -10.00 -1.09
CA PRO A 99 14.48 -10.29 -1.37
C PRO A 99 13.82 -9.34 -2.37
N LEU A 100 14.04 -8.03 -2.21
CA LEU A 100 13.46 -7.02 -3.11
C LEU A 100 14.04 -7.08 -4.53
N ALA A 101 15.34 -7.36 -4.66
CA ALA A 101 15.99 -7.49 -5.96
C ALA A 101 15.49 -8.75 -6.69
N ARG A 102 15.28 -9.85 -5.95
CA ARG A 102 14.75 -11.10 -6.52
C ARG A 102 13.32 -10.94 -7.03
N LEU A 103 12.44 -10.26 -6.27
CA LEU A 103 11.08 -9.98 -6.74
C LEU A 103 11.05 -9.07 -7.98
N ARG A 104 11.98 -8.12 -8.10
CA ARG A 104 12.11 -7.29 -9.31
C ARG A 104 12.61 -8.06 -10.52
N ALA A 105 13.58 -8.95 -10.33
CA ALA A 105 14.12 -9.79 -11.40
C ALA A 105 13.04 -10.67 -12.03
N GLU A 106 12.10 -11.18 -11.21
CA GLU A 106 10.94 -11.95 -11.67
C GLU A 106 9.75 -11.09 -12.10
N HIS A 107 9.92 -9.77 -12.21
CA HIS A 107 8.87 -8.80 -12.56
C HIS A 107 7.62 -8.85 -11.65
N LEU A 108 7.75 -9.38 -10.44
CA LEU A 108 6.65 -9.46 -9.48
C LEU A 108 6.41 -8.12 -8.78
N ILE A 109 7.42 -7.24 -8.78
CA ILE A 109 7.29 -5.88 -8.29
C ILE A 109 7.97 -4.87 -9.21
N ALA A 110 7.36 -3.70 -9.36
CA ALA A 110 7.99 -2.51 -9.92
C ALA A 110 8.00 -1.40 -8.87
N THR A 111 9.08 -0.62 -8.80
CA THR A 111 9.11 0.61 -8.00
C THR A 111 8.88 1.81 -8.88
N GLY A 112 8.02 2.75 -8.45
CA GLY A 112 7.70 3.96 -9.22
C GLY A 112 8.93 4.82 -9.55
N PRO A 113 8.82 5.72 -10.56
CA PRO A 113 9.90 6.60 -10.97
C PRO A 113 10.22 7.58 -9.83
N GLY A 114 11.48 7.57 -9.40
CA GLY A 114 11.96 8.44 -8.33
C GLY A 114 13.16 7.80 -7.66
N ASP A 115 14.34 8.39 -7.86
CA ASP A 115 15.55 7.93 -7.21
C ASP A 115 15.36 7.88 -5.69
N PRO A 116 15.81 6.79 -5.03
CA PRO A 116 15.59 6.59 -3.61
C PRO A 116 16.49 7.52 -2.79
N GLY A 117 16.09 8.78 -2.66
CA GLY A 117 16.55 9.69 -1.62
C GLY A 117 16.10 9.23 -0.22
N PRO A 118 16.70 9.77 0.85
CA PRO A 118 16.43 9.37 2.23
C PRO A 118 14.97 9.60 2.69
N ARG A 119 14.21 10.43 1.97
CA ARG A 119 12.78 10.73 2.21
C ARG A 119 11.83 10.19 1.12
N THR A 120 12.33 9.46 0.13
CA THR A 120 11.48 8.97 -0.98
C THR A 120 10.47 7.94 -0.47
N ARG A 121 9.18 8.20 -0.70
CA ARG A 121 8.10 7.25 -0.42
C ARG A 121 8.16 6.14 -1.46
N TYR A 122 8.27 4.89 -1.02
CA TYR A 122 8.27 3.76 -1.94
C TYR A 122 6.84 3.48 -2.39
N VAL A 123 6.63 3.51 -3.71
CA VAL A 123 5.43 3.02 -4.36
C VAL A 123 5.81 1.71 -5.04
N PHE A 124 5.16 0.62 -4.65
CA PHE A 124 5.33 -0.70 -5.26
C PHE A 124 4.10 -1.02 -6.09
N ARG A 125 4.27 -1.36 -7.37
CA ARG A 125 3.27 -2.12 -8.13
C ARG A 125 3.59 -3.59 -7.95
N VAL A 126 2.61 -4.41 -7.62
CA VAL A 126 2.78 -5.79 -7.15
C VAL A 126 1.88 -6.72 -7.96
N ALA A 127 2.49 -7.75 -8.56
CA ALA A 127 1.74 -8.83 -9.18
C ALA A 127 1.06 -9.67 -8.09
N ARG A 128 -0.26 -9.52 -7.93
CA ARG A 128 -1.06 -10.25 -6.92
C ARG A 128 -1.32 -11.69 -7.31
N GLU A 129 -1.46 -11.92 -8.61
CA GLU A 129 -1.63 -13.24 -9.18
C GLU A 129 -0.30 -13.69 -9.76
N LEU A 130 0.25 -14.77 -9.20
CA LEU A 130 1.49 -15.33 -9.69
C LEU A 130 1.17 -16.27 -10.86
N PRO A 131 1.80 -16.08 -12.03
CA PRO A 131 1.61 -16.98 -13.16
C PRO A 131 2.21 -18.36 -12.86
N LEU A 132 2.02 -19.34 -13.75
CA LEU A 132 2.83 -20.55 -13.64
C LEU A 132 4.31 -20.17 -13.79
N LEU A 133 5.19 -20.88 -13.07
CA LEU A 133 6.63 -20.76 -13.30
C LEU A 133 6.93 -21.10 -14.75
N ARG A 134 7.95 -20.50 -15.33
CA ARG A 134 8.47 -20.82 -16.67
C ARG A 134 9.33 -22.09 -16.63
N PRO A 135 9.51 -22.80 -17.76
CA PRO A 135 10.33 -24.02 -17.80
C PRO A 135 11.73 -23.83 -17.22
N GLU A 136 12.38 -22.71 -17.54
CA GLU A 136 13.71 -22.36 -17.03
C GLU A 136 13.73 -22.12 -15.52
N GLN A 137 12.63 -21.62 -14.93
CA GLN A 137 12.50 -21.42 -13.50
C GLN A 137 12.25 -22.75 -12.79
N VAL A 138 11.39 -23.62 -13.37
CA VAL A 138 11.13 -24.96 -12.86
C VAL A 138 12.41 -25.80 -12.84
N ALA A 139 13.27 -25.66 -13.87
CA ALA A 139 14.57 -26.35 -13.93
C ALA A 139 15.49 -26.03 -12.73
N THR A 140 15.29 -24.90 -12.05
CA THR A 140 16.06 -24.54 -10.83
C THR A 140 15.55 -25.18 -9.55
N LEU A 141 14.33 -25.75 -9.57
CA LEU A 141 13.75 -26.47 -8.43
C LEU A 141 14.42 -27.84 -8.25
N SER A 142 14.21 -28.48 -7.10
CA SER A 142 14.64 -29.86 -6.90
C SER A 142 13.92 -30.82 -7.84
N LEU A 143 14.56 -31.93 -8.22
CA LEU A 143 13.95 -32.93 -9.10
C LEU A 143 12.60 -33.46 -8.59
N ALA A 144 12.42 -33.56 -7.27
CA ALA A 144 11.14 -33.92 -6.67
C ALA A 144 10.06 -32.87 -6.96
N LEU A 145 10.36 -31.58 -6.74
CA LEU A 145 9.43 -30.49 -7.01
C LEU A 145 9.15 -30.30 -8.51
N GLN A 146 10.13 -30.59 -9.38
CA GLN A 146 9.91 -30.61 -10.83
C GLN A 146 8.89 -31.69 -11.22
N ARG A 147 9.02 -32.90 -10.66
CA ARG A 147 8.06 -33.99 -10.88
C ARG A 147 6.68 -33.65 -10.34
N ASP A 148 6.61 -33.03 -9.16
CA ASP A 148 5.34 -32.61 -8.57
C ASP A 148 4.70 -31.45 -9.35
N HIS A 149 5.50 -30.56 -9.94
CA HIS A 149 5.02 -29.52 -10.85
C HIS A 149 4.44 -30.12 -12.12
N GLN A 150 5.10 -31.11 -12.73
CA GLN A 150 4.57 -31.82 -13.88
C GLN A 150 3.22 -32.51 -13.54
N ARG A 151 3.16 -33.23 -12.41
CA ARG A 151 1.90 -33.85 -11.93
C ARG A 151 0.81 -32.82 -11.68
N TRP A 152 1.17 -31.64 -11.20
CA TRP A 152 0.23 -30.54 -11.03
C TRP A 152 -0.35 -30.13 -12.39
N LEU A 153 0.48 -29.90 -13.41
CA LEU A 153 0.01 -29.57 -14.75
C LEU A 153 -0.91 -30.65 -15.33
N GLU A 154 -0.51 -31.92 -15.22
CA GLU A 154 -1.30 -33.07 -15.67
C GLU A 154 -2.69 -33.12 -15.00
N ARG A 155 -2.75 -32.85 -13.69
CA ARG A 155 -4.00 -32.82 -12.93
C ARG A 155 -5.00 -31.79 -13.45
N TYR A 156 -4.50 -30.66 -13.96
CA TYR A 156 -5.34 -29.59 -14.53
C TYR A 156 -5.45 -29.69 -16.06
N GLY A 157 -5.02 -30.81 -16.67
CA GLY A 157 -5.15 -31.07 -18.10
C GLY A 157 -4.23 -30.23 -18.98
N ILE A 158 -3.16 -29.64 -18.43
CA ILE A 158 -2.20 -28.85 -19.19
C ILE A 158 -1.11 -29.79 -19.72
N SER A 159 -1.04 -29.98 -21.03
CA SER A 159 0.01 -30.80 -21.64
C SER A 159 1.38 -30.11 -21.54
N ALA A 160 2.46 -30.89 -21.47
CA ALA A 160 3.81 -30.35 -21.44
C ALA A 160 4.11 -29.48 -22.67
N ALA A 161 3.55 -29.84 -23.84
CA ALA A 161 3.70 -29.08 -25.07
C ALA A 161 2.97 -27.74 -25.02
N ASP A 162 1.73 -27.70 -24.50
CA ASP A 162 0.95 -26.45 -24.39
C ASP A 162 1.57 -25.51 -23.35
N TYR A 163 2.05 -26.07 -22.24
CA TYR A 163 2.79 -25.32 -21.23
C TYR A 163 4.08 -24.70 -21.83
N GLN A 164 4.89 -25.47 -22.56
CA GLN A 164 6.08 -24.92 -23.22
C GLN A 164 5.72 -23.84 -24.25
N ARG A 165 4.69 -24.07 -25.07
CA ARG A 165 4.24 -23.11 -26.09
C ARG A 165 3.78 -21.79 -25.45
N ALA A 166 3.07 -21.84 -24.32
CA ALA A 166 2.59 -20.67 -23.60
C ALA A 166 3.72 -19.71 -23.16
N TYR A 167 4.93 -20.23 -22.92
CA TYR A 167 6.09 -19.44 -22.49
C TYR A 167 7.13 -19.19 -23.60
N GLN A 168 6.95 -19.76 -24.78
CA GLN A 168 7.77 -19.47 -25.97
C GLN A 168 7.28 -18.23 -26.73
N LEU A 169 6.02 -17.82 -26.55
CA LEU A 169 5.49 -16.58 -27.08
C LEU A 169 6.17 -15.39 -26.38
N THR A 170 7.12 -14.77 -27.08
CA THR A 170 7.75 -13.53 -26.67
C THR A 170 6.66 -12.47 -26.49
N LEU A 171 6.55 -11.90 -25.29
CA LEU A 171 5.66 -10.76 -25.06
C LEU A 171 6.06 -9.63 -26.02
N PRO A 172 5.09 -8.89 -26.59
CA PRO A 172 5.42 -7.68 -27.35
C PRO A 172 6.30 -6.79 -26.49
N THR A 173 7.43 -6.37 -27.04
CA THR A 173 8.33 -5.38 -26.43
C THR A 173 7.48 -4.18 -26.00
N PRO A 174 7.60 -3.69 -24.75
CA PRO A 174 6.91 -2.46 -24.39
C PRO A 174 7.40 -1.33 -25.32
N GLU A 175 6.52 -0.83 -26.18
CA GLU A 175 6.69 0.45 -26.85
C GLU A 175 6.79 1.51 -25.75
N GLY A 176 8.01 1.96 -25.44
CA GLY A 176 8.23 2.83 -24.28
C GLY A 176 9.64 3.35 -24.05
N ASP A 177 10.63 2.99 -24.86
CA ASP A 177 11.86 3.80 -25.00
C ASP A 177 11.55 4.99 -25.91
N ALA A 178 10.67 5.87 -25.43
CA ALA A 178 10.67 7.25 -25.89
C ALA A 178 11.95 7.88 -25.32
N PRO A 179 12.86 8.40 -26.17
CA PRO A 179 14.05 9.09 -25.68
C PRO A 179 13.63 10.25 -24.78
N ALA A 180 14.30 10.36 -23.64
CA ALA A 180 14.07 11.39 -22.64
C ALA A 180 13.96 12.77 -23.31
N PRO A 181 12.96 13.61 -22.94
CA PRO A 181 12.95 14.99 -23.40
C PRO A 181 14.21 15.68 -22.88
N THR A 182 15.02 16.13 -23.83
CA THR A 182 16.19 16.99 -23.66
C THR A 182 15.87 18.12 -22.67
N PRO A 183 16.71 18.39 -21.65
CA PRO A 183 16.48 19.52 -20.76
C PRO A 183 16.53 20.82 -21.57
N ALA A 184 15.39 21.50 -21.64
CA ALA A 184 15.31 22.83 -22.25
C ALA A 184 16.22 23.80 -21.48
N THR A 185 17.09 24.42 -22.25
CA THR A 185 18.05 25.45 -21.91
C THR A 185 17.45 26.53 -21.01
N ALA A 186 18.15 26.83 -19.93
CA ALA A 186 17.90 27.99 -19.08
C ALA A 186 18.03 29.29 -19.90
N LEU A 187 16.92 30.00 -20.08
CA LEU A 187 16.91 31.41 -20.42
C LEU A 187 17.05 32.20 -19.12
N ALA A 188 18.17 32.91 -19.01
CA ALA A 188 18.45 33.88 -17.97
C ALA A 188 17.81 35.25 -18.33
N PRO A 189 17.90 36.25 -17.44
CA PRO A 189 16.77 37.05 -16.96
C PRO A 189 16.44 38.23 -17.87
N ASP A 190 15.17 38.60 -17.94
CA ASP A 190 14.75 39.86 -18.58
C ASP A 190 14.42 40.92 -17.53
N ASP A 191 14.97 42.09 -17.80
CA ASP A 191 14.95 43.31 -17.02
C ASP A 191 13.54 43.91 -16.97
N SER A 192 13.12 44.36 -15.78
CA SER A 192 12.07 45.38 -15.67
C SER A 192 12.15 46.12 -14.33
N PRO A 193 12.44 47.42 -14.35
CA PRO A 193 11.89 48.40 -13.43
C PRO A 193 11.12 49.48 -14.22
N PRO A 194 10.52 50.52 -13.60
CA PRO A 194 10.09 50.73 -12.21
C PRO A 194 8.61 51.19 -12.12
N GLY A 195 8.03 51.20 -10.91
CA GLY A 195 6.83 52.01 -10.67
C GLY A 195 5.96 51.58 -9.50
N VAL A 196 6.33 52.00 -8.28
CA VAL A 196 5.38 52.07 -7.16
C VAL A 196 5.59 53.41 -6.45
N PRO A 197 4.57 54.29 -6.40
CA PRO A 197 4.44 55.23 -5.32
C PRO A 197 3.36 54.76 -4.33
N ALA A 198 3.78 54.76 -3.06
CA ALA A 198 3.05 55.10 -1.84
C ALA A 198 1.58 54.66 -1.67
N SER A 199 1.31 53.93 -0.58
CA SER A 199 0.09 54.16 0.20
C SER A 199 0.42 54.26 1.68
N ALA A 200 0.17 55.45 2.21
CA ALA A 200 0.21 55.78 3.62
C ALA A 200 -1.00 55.17 4.37
N ALA A 201 -0.84 55.15 5.69
CA ALA A 201 -1.77 54.66 6.70
C ALA A 201 -3.20 55.24 6.59
N GLY A 202 -4.16 54.42 7.01
CA GLY A 202 -5.55 54.85 7.25
C GLY A 202 -6.46 53.65 7.52
N ALA A 203 -6.52 53.21 8.77
CA ALA A 203 -7.57 52.30 9.23
C ALA A 203 -8.96 52.97 9.06
N PRO A 204 -10.00 52.17 8.82
CA PRO A 204 -10.96 52.01 9.89
C PRO A 204 -11.30 50.54 10.15
N ALA A 205 -11.37 50.22 11.43
CA ALA A 205 -11.87 48.95 11.95
C ALA A 205 -13.31 48.69 11.49
N LEU A 206 -13.63 47.42 11.21
CA LEU A 206 -14.97 46.80 11.15
C LEU A 206 -14.78 45.29 10.82
N PRO A 207 -15.70 44.40 11.21
CA PRO A 207 -16.04 43.96 12.55
C PRO A 207 -15.58 42.50 12.80
N ASN A 208 -15.27 42.14 14.06
CA ASN A 208 -15.13 40.74 14.48
C ASN A 208 -16.48 40.03 14.32
N LYS A 209 -16.71 39.38 13.17
CA LYS A 209 -17.65 38.26 13.07
C LYS A 209 -16.89 37.01 13.46
N THR A 210 -17.17 36.52 14.66
CA THR A 210 -16.89 35.13 15.02
C THR A 210 -17.78 34.28 14.10
N ASP A 211 -17.31 33.96 12.90
CA ASP A 211 -17.98 33.00 12.03
C ASP A 211 -18.01 31.67 12.78
N GLU A 212 -19.17 31.30 13.32
CA GLU A 212 -19.39 29.97 13.86
C GLU A 212 -19.11 28.98 12.73
N LEU A 213 -17.97 28.27 12.85
CA LEU A 213 -17.58 27.23 11.91
C LEU A 213 -18.79 26.30 11.69
N PRO A 214 -19.17 26.04 10.43
CA PRO A 214 -20.24 25.10 10.13
C PRO A 214 -20.07 23.80 10.93
N LEU A 215 -21.16 23.29 11.48
CA LEU A 215 -21.19 22.16 12.41
C LEU A 215 -20.35 20.95 11.91
N HIS A 216 -20.42 20.67 10.60
CA HIS A 216 -19.67 19.59 9.96
C HIS A 216 -18.15 19.82 9.95
N LYS A 217 -17.68 21.07 9.91
CA LYS A 217 -16.26 21.42 10.06
C LYS A 217 -15.80 21.26 11.50
N GLN A 218 -16.66 21.56 12.48
CA GLN A 218 -16.37 21.30 13.89
C GLN A 218 -16.27 19.80 14.19
N TRP A 219 -17.18 18.99 13.65
CA TRP A 219 -17.10 17.53 13.76
C TRP A 219 -15.80 16.98 13.20
N TRP A 220 -15.35 17.49 12.04
CA TRP A 220 -14.08 17.09 11.47
C TRP A 220 -12.88 17.48 12.35
N LEU A 221 -12.84 18.70 12.88
CA LEU A 221 -11.77 19.14 13.79
C LEU A 221 -11.67 18.26 15.03
N ASN A 222 -12.80 17.92 15.66
CA ASN A 222 -12.82 17.02 16.81
C ASN A 222 -12.30 15.62 16.42
N THR A 223 -12.74 15.11 15.27
CA THR A 223 -12.24 13.83 14.74
C THR A 223 -10.75 13.87 14.43
N GLN A 224 -10.20 15.00 13.98
CA GLN A 224 -8.76 15.13 13.71
C GLN A 224 -7.93 14.98 14.99
N GLU A 225 -8.34 15.58 16.12
CA GLU A 225 -7.62 15.42 17.39
C GLU A 225 -7.67 13.97 17.91
N GLU A 226 -8.81 13.28 17.76
CA GLU A 226 -8.90 11.85 18.10
C GLU A 226 -7.99 11.00 17.19
N LEU A 227 -8.01 11.23 15.88
CA LEU A 227 -7.17 10.50 14.93
C LEU A 227 -5.68 10.75 15.15
N LYS A 228 -5.30 11.93 15.64
CA LYS A 228 -3.92 12.27 15.99
C LYS A 228 -3.38 11.45 17.14
N ALA A 229 -4.24 11.09 18.11
CA ALA A 229 -3.89 10.19 19.20
C ALA A 229 -3.80 8.71 18.74
N GLN A 230 -4.62 8.31 17.76
CA GLN A 230 -4.70 6.91 17.31
C GLN A 230 -3.68 6.53 16.22
N LEU A 231 -3.23 7.50 15.41
CA LEU A 231 -2.37 7.24 14.26
C LEU A 231 -0.90 7.55 14.54
N LEU A 232 0.01 6.84 13.85
CA LEU A 232 1.42 7.20 13.85
C LEU A 232 1.60 8.65 13.35
N PRO A 233 2.47 9.48 13.96
CA PRO A 233 2.63 10.89 13.59
C PRO A 233 2.88 11.12 12.10
N GLY A 234 3.68 10.25 11.48
CA GLY A 234 3.96 10.32 10.05
C GLY A 234 2.78 9.98 9.15
N VAL A 235 1.86 9.11 9.60
CA VAL A 235 0.62 8.79 8.88
C VAL A 235 -0.34 9.97 9.01
N TYR A 236 -0.57 10.47 10.23
CA TYR A 236 -1.45 11.61 10.49
C TYR A 236 -1.09 12.84 9.63
N ARG A 237 0.18 13.28 9.67
CA ARG A 237 0.65 14.45 8.90
C ARG A 237 0.59 14.25 7.39
N ALA A 238 0.74 12.99 6.95
CA ALA A 238 0.72 12.66 5.53
C ALA A 238 -0.69 12.55 4.97
N THR A 239 -1.73 12.38 5.80
CA THR A 239 -3.09 12.12 5.35
C THR A 239 -4.12 13.05 5.99
N VAL A 240 -4.40 12.84 7.28
CA VAL A 240 -5.49 13.51 8.02
C VAL A 240 -5.29 15.01 8.11
N GLU A 241 -4.05 15.47 8.32
CA GLU A 241 -3.71 16.90 8.37
C GLU A 241 -3.89 17.61 7.02
N GLN A 242 -3.82 16.87 5.92
CA GLN A 242 -3.95 17.39 4.54
C GLN A 242 -5.37 17.23 3.97
N THR A 243 -6.34 16.96 4.85
CA THR A 243 -7.73 16.70 4.48
C THR A 243 -8.65 17.69 5.18
N HIS A 244 -9.59 18.28 4.44
CA HIS A 244 -10.49 19.31 4.94
C HIS A 244 -11.95 18.95 4.68
N ALA A 245 -12.83 19.28 5.62
CA ALA A 245 -14.27 19.13 5.42
C ALA A 245 -14.81 20.20 4.46
N ASP A 246 -15.50 19.74 3.41
CA ASP A 246 -15.96 20.56 2.30
C ASP A 246 -17.48 20.80 2.36
N SER A 247 -18.26 19.73 2.27
CA SER A 247 -19.73 19.79 2.33
C SER A 247 -20.30 18.62 3.13
N PHE A 248 -21.54 18.79 3.61
CA PHE A 248 -22.32 17.76 4.29
C PHE A 248 -23.74 17.74 3.74
N GLU A 249 -24.13 16.63 3.13
CA GLU A 249 -25.42 16.44 2.46
C GLU A 249 -25.95 15.03 2.77
N ASP A 250 -27.22 14.92 3.16
CA ASP A 250 -27.92 13.65 3.40
C ASP A 250 -27.20 12.63 4.31
N GLY A 251 -26.49 13.12 5.32
CA GLY A 251 -25.74 12.26 6.25
C GLY A 251 -24.37 11.81 5.72
N VAL A 252 -23.92 12.32 4.56
CA VAL A 252 -22.62 12.06 3.98
C VAL A 252 -21.72 13.28 4.11
N LEU A 253 -20.57 13.11 4.77
CA LEU A 253 -19.55 14.17 4.84
C LEU A 253 -18.57 14.03 3.67
N THR A 254 -18.39 15.11 2.91
CA THR A 254 -17.37 15.19 1.86
C THR A 254 -16.09 15.79 2.43
N LEU A 255 -15.00 15.00 2.35
CA LEU A 255 -13.66 15.36 2.79
C LEU A 255 -12.75 15.54 1.59
N ARG A 256 -12.24 16.76 1.40
CA ARG A 256 -11.33 17.11 0.31
C ARG A 256 -9.88 16.82 0.69
N CYS A 257 -9.22 15.99 -0.11
CA CYS A 257 -7.84 15.56 0.04
C CYS A 257 -6.92 16.40 -0.86
N ARG A 258 -5.82 16.93 -0.31
CA ARG A 258 -4.92 17.83 -1.05
C ARG A 258 -4.16 17.19 -2.23
N ALA A 259 -4.00 15.87 -2.23
CA ALA A 259 -3.25 15.16 -3.26
C ALA A 259 -3.86 13.77 -3.57
N PRO A 260 -3.70 13.24 -4.80
CA PRO A 260 -4.26 11.93 -5.17
C PRO A 260 -3.85 10.80 -4.24
N LEU A 261 -2.58 10.76 -3.81
CA LEU A 261 -2.09 9.76 -2.87
C LEU A 261 -2.77 9.87 -1.48
N VAL A 262 -3.12 11.08 -1.05
CA VAL A 262 -3.83 11.29 0.22
C VAL A 262 -5.25 10.76 0.11
N LEU A 263 -5.93 11.05 -1.00
CA LEU A 263 -7.26 10.50 -1.30
C LEU A 263 -7.25 8.98 -1.22
N GLU A 264 -6.29 8.33 -1.87
CA GLU A 264 -6.18 6.87 -1.82
C GLU A 264 -5.96 6.34 -0.40
N LEU A 265 -5.04 6.93 0.35
CA LEU A 265 -4.78 6.48 1.73
C LEU A 265 -6.00 6.70 2.63
N MET A 266 -6.67 7.84 2.49
CA MET A 266 -7.88 8.14 3.25
C MET A 266 -9.03 7.18 2.90
N GLN A 267 -9.28 6.97 1.61
CA GLN A 267 -10.38 6.14 1.12
C GLN A 267 -10.20 4.64 1.41
N TYR A 268 -9.00 4.10 1.28
CA TYR A 268 -8.81 2.65 1.33
C TYR A 268 -8.22 2.16 2.65
N ARG A 269 -7.44 2.99 3.35
CA ARG A 269 -6.75 2.57 4.58
C ARG A 269 -7.40 3.14 5.83
N LEU A 270 -7.83 4.39 5.78
CA LEU A 270 -8.32 5.10 6.96
C LEU A 270 -9.83 5.26 6.99
N ARG A 271 -10.56 4.96 5.90
CA ARG A 271 -12.00 5.19 5.77
C ARG A 271 -12.80 4.66 6.95
N ASN A 272 -12.57 3.41 7.37
CA ASN A 272 -13.36 2.81 8.45
C ASN A 272 -13.07 3.48 9.81
N VAL A 273 -11.81 3.84 10.06
CA VAL A 273 -11.42 4.54 11.29
C VAL A 273 -11.99 5.96 11.28
N VAL A 274 -11.81 6.68 10.17
CA VAL A 274 -12.34 8.03 9.97
C VAL A 274 -13.86 8.06 10.12
N LEU A 275 -14.57 7.14 9.46
CA LEU A 275 -16.03 7.05 9.53
C LEU A 275 -16.49 6.75 10.95
N ARG A 276 -15.85 5.81 11.65
CA ARG A 276 -16.17 5.50 13.05
C ARG A 276 -16.05 6.74 13.94
N GLU A 277 -14.93 7.46 13.85
CA GLU A 277 -14.71 8.65 14.66
C GLU A 277 -15.64 9.81 14.28
N LEU A 278 -15.99 9.96 13.00
CA LEU A 278 -16.96 10.94 12.53
C LEU A 278 -18.38 10.63 13.02
N THR A 279 -18.80 9.38 12.97
CA THR A 279 -20.10 8.96 13.49
C THR A 279 -20.16 9.20 15.00
N TYR A 280 -19.07 8.98 15.74
CA TYR A 280 -18.99 9.30 17.16
C TYR A 280 -19.04 10.82 17.43
N SER A 281 -18.20 11.61 16.76
CA SER A 281 -18.10 13.07 16.98
C SER A 281 -19.36 13.82 16.56
N SER A 282 -20.09 13.29 15.56
CA SER A 282 -21.35 13.85 15.07
C SER A 282 -22.60 13.29 15.76
N ARG A 283 -22.44 12.44 16.79
CA ARG A 283 -23.54 11.74 17.48
C ARG A 283 -24.50 11.01 16.52
N GLY A 284 -23.94 10.41 15.47
CA GLY A 284 -24.68 9.64 14.47
C GLY A 284 -25.26 10.46 13.30
N ALA A 285 -25.02 11.77 13.24
CA ALA A 285 -25.46 12.59 12.10
C ALA A 285 -24.70 12.26 10.81
N ILE A 286 -23.42 11.91 10.90
CA ILE A 286 -22.63 11.40 9.77
C ILE A 286 -22.76 9.87 9.72
N ARG A 287 -23.37 9.40 8.65
CA ARG A 287 -23.58 7.97 8.34
C ARG A 287 -22.57 7.44 7.34
N ASP A 288 -22.05 8.32 6.48
CA ASP A 288 -21.01 7.93 5.52
C ASP A 288 -20.02 9.07 5.22
N VAL A 289 -18.89 8.71 4.62
CA VAL A 289 -17.82 9.65 4.26
C VAL A 289 -17.40 9.45 2.80
N ARG A 290 -17.31 10.57 2.08
CA ARG A 290 -16.82 10.64 0.71
C ARG A 290 -15.51 11.39 0.68
N PHE A 291 -14.48 10.82 0.07
CA PHE A 291 -13.19 11.48 -0.14
C PHE A 291 -13.11 11.99 -1.58
N VAL A 292 -12.79 13.28 -1.75
CA VAL A 292 -12.66 13.95 -3.05
C VAL A 292 -11.33 14.68 -3.19
#